data_AF-A0A8T1MDG6-F1
#
_entry.id   AF-A0A8T1MDG6-F1
#
_cell.length_a   1.000
_cell.length_b   1.000
_cell.length_c   1.000
_cell.angle_alpha   90.00
_cell.angle_beta   90.00
_cell.angle_gamma   90.00
#
_symmetry.space_group_name_H-M   'P 1'
#
loop_
_entity.id
_entity.type
_entity.pdbx_description
1 polymer ?
#
loop_
_entity_poly.entity_id
_entity_poly.type
_entity_poly.pdbx_seq_one_letter_code
_entity_poly.pdbx_strand_id
1 'polypeptide(L)'
;MEIGSVCRKSEPESACGCTIPEKTEPQEVCPEDREILRTRPEGVPVGAKTSDYYKVAEDLPKKFNEPDLMQGYGDKLINPMYRTSNSEYGRLQPNVHTMSVVYHQRKAEFQKRFAPCGNYRNHSLNTAKDQQII
;
A
#
# COMPACT_ATOMS: atom_id res chain seq x y z
N MET A 1 54.86 20.76 2.61
CA MET A 1 54.64 19.75 1.55
C MET A 1 54.88 18.40 2.18
N GLU A 2 53.99 17.45 1.86
CA GLU A 2 53.85 16.10 2.42
C GLU A 2 55.15 15.28 2.36
N ILE A 3 55.34 14.13 3.03
CA ILE A 3 54.55 12.88 3.14
C ILE A 3 55.30 12.04 4.20
N GLY A 4 54.76 11.16 5.04
CA GLY A 4 53.45 10.57 5.26
C GLY A 4 53.59 9.48 6.34
N SER A 5 52.49 8.76 6.61
CA SER A 5 52.44 7.30 6.86
C SER A 5 51.20 6.95 7.66
N VAL A 6 50.45 5.97 7.15
CA VAL A 6 49.30 5.34 7.76
C VAL A 6 49.78 4.04 8.41
N CYS A 7 49.44 3.77 9.68
CA CYS A 7 48.68 2.57 10.07
C CYS A 7 48.35 2.48 11.58
N ARG A 8 47.04 2.39 11.84
CA ARG A 8 46.32 1.48 12.76
C ARG A 8 46.55 1.48 14.29
N LYS A 9 45.41 1.72 14.96
CA LYS A 9 44.84 1.07 16.17
C LYS A 9 45.74 0.90 17.40
N SER A 10 45.50 1.74 18.42
CA SER A 10 45.47 1.39 19.87
C SER A 10 45.37 2.68 20.70
N GLU A 11 44.16 3.10 21.10
CA GLU A 11 43.69 3.18 22.51
C GLU A 11 43.63 4.65 23.01
N PRO A 12 42.87 4.99 24.08
CA PRO A 12 41.69 4.33 24.65
C PRO A 12 40.44 5.24 24.71
N GLU A 13 39.28 4.60 24.55
CA GLU A 13 37.95 5.14 24.82
C GLU A 13 37.80 5.42 26.32
N SER A 14 38.07 6.65 26.79
CA SER A 14 37.81 7.00 28.20
C SER A 14 37.30 8.42 28.46
N ALA A 15 36.89 9.16 27.42
CA ALA A 15 36.47 10.55 27.59
C ALA A 15 35.20 10.94 26.80
N CYS A 16 34.23 10.03 26.68
CA CYS A 16 32.86 10.46 26.38
C CYS A 16 31.90 9.68 27.27
N GLY A 17 31.54 10.30 28.40
CA GLY A 17 30.56 9.80 29.35
C GLY A 17 29.14 9.87 28.77
N CYS A 18 28.83 8.98 27.85
CA CYS A 18 27.46 8.63 27.52
C CYS A 18 27.20 7.24 28.12
N THR A 19 26.90 7.20 29.42
CA THR A 19 26.30 6.02 30.03
C THR A 19 24.98 5.75 29.32
N ILE A 20 24.94 4.70 28.49
CA ILE A 20 23.69 4.12 28.00
C ILE A 20 23.00 3.53 29.23
N PRO A 21 21.82 4.05 29.65
CA PRO A 21 21.10 3.40 30.72
C PRO A 21 20.65 2.01 30.24
N GLU A 22 21.08 1.07 31.05
CA GLU A 22 20.73 -0.33 31.17
C GLU A 22 19.29 -0.66 30.79
N LYS A 23 19.17 -1.78 30.06
CA LYS A 23 17.97 -2.59 29.80
C LYS A 23 16.67 -2.02 30.41
N THR A 24 15.83 -1.48 29.55
CA THR A 24 14.42 -1.30 29.88
C THR A 24 13.84 -2.68 30.14
N GLU A 25 13.58 -2.97 31.42
CA GLU A 25 12.71 -4.06 31.84
C GLU A 25 11.42 -4.03 31.00
N PRO A 26 10.80 -5.17 30.69
CA PRO A 26 9.52 -5.17 30.00
C PRO A 26 8.53 -4.46 30.92
N GLN A 27 8.29 -3.17 30.65
CA GLN A 27 7.21 -2.45 31.30
C GLN A 27 5.95 -3.24 30.97
N GLU A 28 5.31 -3.79 32.01
CA GLU A 28 3.98 -4.35 31.84
C GLU A 28 3.09 -3.21 31.33
N VAL A 29 2.80 -3.28 30.03
CA VAL A 29 2.00 -2.29 29.32
C VAL A 29 0.64 -2.22 30.01
N CYS A 30 0.27 -1.02 30.47
CA CYS A 30 -1.03 -0.78 31.10
C CYS A 30 -2.15 -1.29 30.18
N PRO A 31 -3.24 -1.87 30.70
CA PRO A 31 -4.31 -2.44 29.87
C PRO A 31 -4.86 -1.46 28.83
N GLU A 32 -4.93 -0.18 29.21
CA GLU A 32 -5.38 0.96 28.40
C GLU A 32 -4.47 1.20 27.17
N ASP A 33 -3.15 1.09 27.33
CA ASP A 33 -2.18 1.30 26.23
C ASP A 33 -2.19 0.14 25.22
N ARG A 34 -2.57 -1.06 25.67
CA ARG A 34 -2.79 -2.23 24.79
C ARG A 34 -3.99 -2.04 23.86
N GLU A 35 -4.98 -1.28 24.30
CA GLU A 35 -6.19 -0.99 23.52
C GLU A 35 -5.91 0.08 22.46
N ILE A 36 -5.12 1.11 22.82
CA ILE A 36 -4.63 2.15 21.91
C ILE A 36 -3.77 1.57 20.77
N LEU A 37 -2.96 0.55 21.05
CA LEU A 37 -2.17 -0.16 20.03
C LEU A 37 -3.01 -1.04 19.08
N ARG A 38 -4.23 -1.40 19.48
CA ARG A 38 -5.17 -2.22 18.67
C ARG A 38 -6.13 -1.38 17.85
N THR A 39 -6.18 -0.07 18.09
CA THR A 39 -7.03 0.88 17.38
C THR A 39 -6.20 1.76 16.47
N ARG A 40 -6.64 1.92 15.21
CA ARG A 40 -6.11 2.96 14.33
C ARG A 40 -6.37 4.35 14.93
N PRO A 41 -5.67 5.41 14.49
CA PRO A 41 -5.88 6.78 14.99
C PRO A 41 -7.34 7.27 14.93
N GLU A 42 -8.20 6.59 14.14
CA GLU A 42 -9.63 6.88 14.02
C GLU A 42 -10.53 5.98 14.89
N GLY A 43 -9.97 5.25 15.86
CA GLY A 43 -10.74 4.41 16.79
C GLY A 43 -11.27 3.11 16.21
N VAL A 44 -10.92 2.76 14.96
CA VAL A 44 -11.33 1.49 14.35
C VAL A 44 -10.35 0.38 14.71
N PRO A 45 -10.83 -0.80 15.17
CA PRO A 45 -9.95 -1.91 15.51
C PRO A 45 -9.21 -2.43 14.27
N VAL A 46 -7.97 -2.83 14.46
CA VAL A 46 -7.19 -3.55 13.44
C VAL A 46 -7.90 -4.87 13.11
N GLY A 47 -8.06 -5.18 11.82
CA GLY A 47 -8.79 -6.36 11.33
C GLY A 47 -10.29 -6.15 11.09
N ALA A 48 -10.82 -4.94 11.30
CA ALA A 48 -12.21 -4.61 11.04
C ALA A 48 -12.59 -4.81 9.56
N LYS A 49 -13.74 -5.44 9.29
CA LYS A 49 -14.26 -5.59 7.92
C LYS A 49 -15.32 -4.55 7.63
N THR A 50 -15.41 -4.09 6.38
CA THR A 50 -16.46 -3.14 5.98
C THR A 50 -17.86 -3.71 6.12
N SER A 51 -18.02 -5.01 5.92
CA SER A 51 -19.29 -5.74 6.07
C SER A 51 -19.81 -5.75 7.51
N ASP A 52 -18.95 -5.56 8.50
CA ASP A 52 -19.36 -5.49 9.91
C ASP A 52 -20.07 -4.15 10.22
N TYR A 53 -19.73 -3.08 9.49
CA TYR A 53 -20.24 -1.71 9.72
C TYR A 53 -21.28 -1.27 8.68
N TYR A 54 -21.21 -1.80 7.46
CA TYR A 54 -22.03 -1.36 6.33
C TYR A 54 -22.62 -2.55 5.56
N LYS A 55 -23.74 -2.30 4.86
CA LYS A 55 -24.36 -3.28 3.96
C LYS A 55 -23.61 -3.34 2.64
N VAL A 56 -22.80 -4.36 2.46
CA VAL A 56 -21.90 -4.54 1.30
C VAL A 56 -22.56 -5.39 0.20
N ALA A 57 -22.21 -5.13 -1.07
CA ALA A 57 -22.60 -5.96 -2.20
C ALA A 57 -21.95 -7.36 -2.15
N GLU A 58 -22.67 -8.39 -2.57
CA GLU A 58 -22.20 -9.79 -2.52
C GLU A 58 -20.92 -10.02 -3.33
N ASP A 59 -20.74 -9.29 -4.44
CA ASP A 59 -19.60 -9.39 -5.36
C ASP A 59 -18.45 -8.41 -5.05
N LEU A 60 -18.43 -7.81 -3.85
CA LEU A 60 -17.37 -6.88 -3.48
C LEU A 60 -16.00 -7.60 -3.38
N PRO A 61 -14.95 -7.12 -4.09
CA PRO A 61 -13.63 -7.69 -3.96
C PRO A 61 -13.12 -7.69 -2.52
N LYS A 62 -12.49 -8.79 -2.10
CA LYS A 62 -11.99 -9.00 -0.73
C LYS A 62 -11.15 -7.84 -0.19
N LYS A 63 -10.31 -7.21 -1.03
CA LYS A 63 -9.47 -6.07 -0.67
C LYS A 63 -10.24 -4.83 -0.21
N PHE A 64 -11.48 -4.65 -0.70
CA PHE A 64 -12.34 -3.55 -0.25
C PHE A 64 -13.11 -3.94 1.00
N ASN A 65 -13.40 -5.24 1.19
CA ASN A 65 -14.03 -5.70 2.42
C ASN A 65 -13.08 -5.71 3.62
N GLU A 66 -11.81 -6.06 3.40
CA GLU A 66 -10.75 -6.16 4.40
C GLU A 66 -9.70 -5.06 4.15
N PRO A 67 -9.82 -3.88 4.79
CA PRO A 67 -8.95 -2.73 4.52
C PRO A 67 -7.47 -2.98 4.78
N ASP A 68 -7.15 -3.92 5.68
CA ASP A 68 -5.77 -4.27 6.03
C ASP A 68 -5.02 -5.01 4.91
N LEU A 69 -5.74 -5.52 3.90
CA LEU A 69 -5.12 -6.09 2.70
C LEU A 69 -4.51 -5.01 1.80
N MET A 70 -4.88 -3.74 1.97
CA MET A 70 -4.42 -2.64 1.12
C MET A 70 -3.05 -2.12 1.61
N GLN A 71 -1.98 -2.59 0.97
CA GLN A 71 -0.60 -2.28 1.32
C GLN A 71 -0.11 -0.98 0.68
N GLY A 72 1.01 -0.44 1.18
CA GLY A 72 1.68 0.74 0.62
C GLY A 72 1.31 2.07 1.30
N TYR A 73 0.40 2.02 2.26
CA TYR A 73 0.04 3.14 3.13
C TYR A 73 0.70 3.00 4.49
N GLY A 74 0.85 4.11 5.19
CA GLY A 74 1.47 4.15 6.51
C GLY A 74 2.63 5.13 6.56
N ASP A 75 2.99 5.52 7.78
CA ASP A 75 4.08 6.46 7.96
C ASP A 75 5.43 5.79 7.68
N LYS A 76 6.28 6.48 6.92
CA LYS A 76 7.67 6.05 6.72
C LYS A 76 8.50 6.58 7.88
N LEU A 77 9.45 5.77 8.35
CA LEU A 77 10.40 6.20 9.38
C LEU A 77 11.38 7.21 8.77
N ILE A 78 11.01 8.49 8.79
CA ILE A 78 11.82 9.62 8.34
C ILE A 78 12.03 10.52 9.56
N ASN A 79 13.23 11.10 9.69
CA ASN A 79 13.49 12.10 10.72
C ASN A 79 12.46 13.25 10.57
N PRO A 80 11.73 13.61 11.64
CA PRO A 80 10.75 14.68 11.61
C PRO A 80 11.26 16.00 11.00
N MET A 81 12.55 16.32 11.18
CA MET A 81 13.20 17.51 10.61
C MET A 81 13.20 17.52 9.06
N TYR A 82 13.21 16.35 8.42
CA TYR A 82 13.24 16.21 6.97
C TYR A 82 11.89 15.77 6.39
N ARG A 83 10.81 15.86 7.18
CA ARG A 83 9.46 15.54 6.70
C ARG A 83 8.96 16.65 5.77
N THR A 84 8.59 16.28 4.55
CA THR A 84 8.03 17.22 3.57
C THR A 84 6.51 17.16 3.59
N SER A 85 5.83 18.17 3.03
CA SER A 85 4.38 18.13 2.79
C SER A 85 3.98 16.95 1.90
N ASN A 86 4.84 16.57 0.96
CA ASN A 86 4.59 15.40 0.12
C ASN A 86 4.60 14.08 0.90
N SER A 87 5.30 14.03 2.05
CA SER A 87 5.33 12.88 2.96
C SER A 87 4.02 12.71 3.75
N GLU A 88 3.07 13.62 3.62
CA GLU A 88 1.74 13.51 4.21
C GLU A 88 0.80 12.66 3.34
N TYR A 89 0.96 12.70 2.01
CA TYR A 89 0.21 11.83 1.10
C TYR A 89 0.54 10.36 1.36
N GLY A 90 -0.49 9.53 1.47
CA GLY A 90 -0.35 8.10 1.72
C GLY A 90 0.10 7.71 3.14
N ARG A 91 0.29 8.69 4.04
CA ARG A 91 0.65 8.43 5.44
C ARG A 91 -0.40 7.63 6.19
N LEU A 92 -1.68 7.91 5.93
CA LEU A 92 -2.81 7.27 6.60
C LEU A 92 -3.24 6.02 5.83
N GLN A 93 -3.43 4.94 6.58
CA GLN A 93 -3.96 3.69 6.04
C GLN A 93 -5.49 3.79 5.85
N PRO A 94 -6.05 3.13 4.82
CA PRO A 94 -7.46 3.20 4.51
C PRO A 94 -8.32 2.44 5.52
N ASN A 95 -9.41 3.04 5.98
CA ASN A 95 -10.29 2.51 7.03
C ASN A 95 -11.59 1.93 6.44
N VAL A 96 -12.38 1.20 7.25
CA VAL A 96 -13.71 0.69 6.88
C VAL A 96 -14.65 1.78 6.38
N HIS A 97 -14.52 3.00 6.90
CA HIS A 97 -15.31 4.17 6.50
C HIS A 97 -14.84 4.82 5.19
N THR A 98 -13.61 4.51 4.76
CA THR A 98 -13.06 5.03 3.49
C THR A 98 -13.22 4.03 2.34
N MET A 99 -13.44 2.75 2.64
CA MET A 99 -13.59 1.69 1.65
C MET A 99 -14.95 1.74 0.96
N SER A 100 -14.97 1.36 -0.32
CA SER A 100 -16.21 1.33 -1.12
C SER A 100 -17.09 0.14 -0.73
N VAL A 101 -18.39 0.40 -0.57
CA VAL A 101 -19.42 -0.60 -0.27
C VAL A 101 -19.82 -1.40 -1.53
N VAL A 102 -19.67 -0.80 -2.71
CA VAL A 102 -19.98 -1.38 -4.02
C VAL A 102 -18.84 -1.08 -4.98
N TYR A 103 -18.46 -2.07 -5.82
CA TYR A 103 -17.40 -1.90 -6.81
C TYR A 103 -17.80 -2.52 -8.16
N HIS A 104 -18.14 -1.66 -9.14
CA HIS A 104 -18.50 -2.10 -10.48
C HIS A 104 -17.26 -2.18 -11.39
N GLN A 105 -16.58 -3.32 -11.37
CA GLN A 105 -15.47 -3.56 -12.28
C GLN A 105 -15.93 -3.73 -13.73
N ARG A 106 -15.22 -3.09 -14.66
CA ARG A 106 -15.38 -3.37 -16.09
C ARG A 106 -14.69 -4.69 -16.43
N LYS A 107 -15.46 -5.73 -16.74
CA LYS A 107 -14.92 -7.01 -17.25
C LYS A 107 -14.43 -6.85 -18.69
N ALA A 108 -13.13 -6.63 -18.85
CA ALA A 108 -12.48 -6.50 -20.16
C ALA A 108 -12.11 -7.86 -20.80
N GLU A 109 -12.70 -8.97 -20.34
CA GLU A 109 -12.35 -10.33 -20.80
C GLU A 109 -12.56 -10.52 -22.29
N PHE A 110 -13.70 -10.03 -22.82
CA PHE A 110 -13.98 -10.03 -24.25
C PHE A 110 -12.91 -9.27 -25.04
N GLN A 111 -12.60 -8.03 -24.63
CA GLN A 111 -11.61 -7.22 -25.31
C GLN A 111 -10.22 -7.84 -25.24
N LYS A 112 -9.80 -8.37 -24.09
CA LYS A 112 -8.51 -9.05 -23.93
C LYS A 112 -8.38 -10.27 -24.85
N ARG A 113 -9.47 -11.01 -25.08
CA ARG A 113 -9.51 -12.16 -25.98
C ARG A 113 -9.21 -11.76 -27.44
N PHE A 114 -9.72 -10.62 -27.89
CA PHE A 114 -9.59 -10.16 -29.28
C PHE A 114 -8.51 -9.09 -29.48
N ALA A 115 -7.96 -8.52 -28.42
CA ALA A 115 -6.84 -7.60 -28.46
C ALA A 115 -5.64 -8.11 -29.28
N PRO A 116 -5.21 -9.38 -29.18
CA PRO A 116 -4.09 -9.89 -29.98
C PRO A 116 -4.42 -10.07 -31.47
N CYS A 117 -5.70 -10.11 -31.85
CA CYS A 117 -6.11 -10.28 -33.25
C CYS A 117 -5.78 -9.07 -34.13
N GLY A 118 -5.43 -7.92 -33.53
CA GLY A 118 -5.01 -6.72 -34.24
C GLY A 118 -6.11 -6.11 -35.12
N ASN A 119 -5.69 -5.30 -36.09
CA ASN A 119 -6.62 -4.63 -37.00
C ASN A 119 -7.21 -5.64 -37.99
N TYR A 120 -8.53 -5.59 -38.18
CA TYR A 120 -9.21 -6.42 -39.17
C TYR A 120 -8.66 -6.18 -40.58
N ARG A 121 -8.44 -7.26 -41.32
CA ARG A 121 -8.09 -7.24 -42.75
C ARG A 121 -9.03 -8.16 -43.52
N ASN A 122 -9.57 -7.65 -44.62
CA ASN A 122 -10.34 -8.46 -45.55
C ASN A 122 -9.40 -9.15 -46.53
N HIS A 123 -9.41 -10.49 -46.54
CA HIS A 123 -8.67 -11.34 -47.48
C HIS A 123 -9.61 -12.16 -48.39
N SER A 124 -10.90 -11.82 -48.45
CA SER A 124 -11.88 -12.50 -49.30
C SER A 124 -11.89 -11.94 -50.73
N LEU A 125 -12.32 -12.76 -51.69
CA LEU A 125 -12.58 -12.33 -53.07
C LEU A 125 -14.01 -11.81 -53.19
N ASN A 126 -14.22 -10.78 -54.00
CA ASN A 126 -15.56 -10.31 -54.34
C ASN A 126 -16.22 -11.32 -55.28
N THR A 127 -17.17 -12.10 -54.76
CA THR A 127 -17.90 -13.15 -55.51
C THR A 127 -19.36 -12.79 -55.77
N ALA A 128 -19.81 -11.61 -55.35
CA ALA A 128 -21.15 -11.15 -55.65
C ALA A 128 -21.34 -11.00 -57.17
N LYS A 129 -22.45 -11.54 -57.68
CA LYS A 129 -22.91 -11.27 -59.05
C LYS A 129 -23.72 -9.98 -59.05
N ASP A 130 -23.63 -9.21 -60.13
CA ASP A 130 -24.40 -7.99 -60.28
C ASP A 130 -25.91 -8.28 -60.20
N GLN A 131 -26.57 -7.67 -59.23
CA GLN A 131 -28.02 -7.74 -59.10
C GLN A 131 -28.62 -6.65 -59.98
N GLN A 132 -29.29 -7.04 -61.07
CA GLN A 132 -30.10 -6.12 -61.85
C GLN A 132 -31.41 -5.85 -61.10
N ILE A 133 -31.69 -4.58 -60.82
CA ILE A 133 -32.99 -4.14 -60.33
C ILE A 133 -33.91 -4.08 -61.55
N ILE A 134 -34.98 -4.87 -61.53
CA ILE A 134 -36.05 -4.91 -62.55
C ILE A 134 -36.91 -3.65 -62.42
#